data_AF-A0A932VLJ4-F1
#
_entry.id   AF-A0A932VLJ4-F1
#
_cell.length_a   1.000
_cell.length_b   1.000
_cell.length_c   1.000
_cell.angle_alpha   90.00
_cell.angle_beta   90.00
_cell.angle_gamma   90.00
#
_symmetry.space_group_name_H-M   'P 1'
#
loop_
_entity.id
_entity.type
_entity.pdbx_description
1 polymer ?
#
loop_
_entity_poly.entity_id
_entity_poly.type
_entity_poly.pdbx_seq_one_letter_code
_entity_poly.pdbx_strand_id
1 'polypeptide(L)' 'MKPKAGPGKKTLKIVSTAQMREIDRLATSQYGVPELVLMENAGIQSMLFLEECLGGLDGKRIGIFCGKGNNGGDG' A
#
# COMPACT_ATOMS: atom_id res chain seq x y z
N MET A 1 11.68 -12.01 39.10
CA MET A 1 10.89 -11.37 38.03
C MET A 1 11.37 -11.90 36.70
N LYS A 2 10.51 -12.56 35.90
CA LYS A 2 10.87 -12.97 34.53
C LYS A 2 10.77 -11.74 33.61
N PRO A 3 11.72 -11.52 32.68
CA PRO A 3 11.65 -10.41 31.74
C PRO A 3 10.40 -10.56 30.84
N LYS A 4 9.65 -9.47 30.64
CA LYS A 4 8.56 -9.41 29.67
C LYS A 4 9.14 -9.63 28.28
N ALA A 5 8.59 -10.59 27.53
CA ALA A 5 8.94 -10.81 26.14
C ALA A 5 8.68 -9.53 25.33
N GLY A 6 9.68 -9.08 24.57
CA GLY A 6 9.51 -7.97 23.62
C GLY A 6 8.49 -8.30 22.54
N PRO A 7 8.02 -7.31 21.76
CA PRO A 7 7.06 -7.55 20.70
C PRO A 7 7.62 -8.60 19.73
N GLY A 8 6.94 -9.74 19.61
CA GLY A 8 7.35 -10.82 18.73
C GLY A 8 7.46 -10.30 17.28
N LYS A 9 8.50 -10.73 16.56
CA LYS A 9 8.66 -10.41 15.13
C LYS A 9 7.38 -10.78 14.38
N LYS A 10 6.64 -9.78 13.89
CA LYS A 10 5.57 -9.98 12.90
C LYS A 10 6.24 -10.43 11.60
N THR A 11 6.11 -11.71 11.26
CA THR A 11 6.51 -12.20 9.93
C THR A 11 5.47 -11.75 8.92
N LEU A 12 5.87 -10.93 7.95
CA LEU A 12 5.03 -10.58 6.80
C LEU A 12 4.89 -11.81 5.90
N LYS A 13 3.67 -12.08 5.43
CA LYS A 13 3.41 -13.12 4.45
C LYS A 13 3.67 -12.56 3.06
N ILE A 14 4.61 -13.15 2.33
CA ILE A 14 4.83 -12.83 0.92
C ILE A 14 3.76 -13.55 0.11
N VAL A 15 3.07 -12.82 -0.76
CA VAL A 15 2.00 -13.34 -1.62
C VAL A 15 2.41 -13.25 -3.09
N SER A 16 1.95 -14.20 -3.88
CA SER A 16 2.08 -14.17 -5.34
C SER A 16 1.12 -13.15 -5.96
N THR A 17 1.36 -12.77 -7.21
CA THR A 17 0.44 -11.90 -7.96
C THR A 17 -0.98 -12.47 -8.04
N ALA A 18 -1.12 -13.78 -8.20
CA ALA A 18 -2.44 -14.43 -8.22
C ALA A 18 -3.15 -14.33 -6.86
N GLN A 19 -2.40 -14.48 -5.77
CA GLN A 19 -2.92 -14.32 -4.41
C GLN A 19 -3.32 -12.86 -4.13
N MET A 20 -2.53 -11.88 -4.57
CA MET A 20 -2.86 -10.46 -4.37
C MET A 20 -4.15 -10.08 -5.12
N ARG A 21 -4.29 -10.50 -6.38
CA ARG A 21 -5.53 -10.29 -7.16
C ARG A 21 -6.75 -10.88 -6.46
N GLU A 22 -6.60 -12.06 -5.87
CA GLU A 22 -7.69 -12.69 -5.11
C GLU A 22 -7.99 -11.92 -3.83
N ILE A 23 -6.98 -11.39 -3.13
CA ILE A 23 -7.17 -10.53 -1.96
C ILE A 23 -7.99 -9.29 -2.33
N ASP A 24 -7.65 -8.59 -3.42
CA ASP A 24 -8.38 -7.40 -3.88
C ASP A 24 -9.82 -7.75 -4.31
N ARG A 25 -10.00 -8.90 -4.99
CA ARG A 25 -11.32 -9.43 -5.36
C ARG A 25 -12.16 -9.75 -4.13
N LEU A 26 -11.58 -10.32 -3.08
CA LEU A 26 -12.30 -10.62 -1.85
C LEU A 26 -12.62 -9.33 -1.09
N ALA A 27 -11.70 -8.37 -1.02
CA ALA A 27 -11.91 -7.06 -0.39
C ALA A 27 -13.14 -6.35 -0.99
N THR A 28 -13.26 -6.39 -2.32
CA THR A 28 -14.40 -5.82 -3.05
C THR A 28 -15.67 -6.66 -2.91
N SER A 29 -15.61 -7.94 -3.26
CA SER A 29 -16.81 -8.79 -3.38
C SER A 29 -17.38 -9.32 -2.06
N GLN A 30 -16.54 -9.53 -1.04
CA GLN A 30 -16.97 -10.09 0.25
C GLN A 30 -16.98 -9.05 1.37
N TYR A 31 -15.99 -8.15 1.39
CA TYR A 31 -15.86 -7.15 2.46
C TYR A 31 -16.42 -5.78 2.06
N GLY A 32 -16.89 -5.63 0.82
CA GLY A 32 -17.58 -4.42 0.35
C GLY A 32 -16.71 -3.18 0.25
N VAL A 33 -15.38 -3.33 0.22
CA VAL A 33 -14.45 -2.21 0.04
C VAL A 33 -14.35 -1.90 -1.46
N PRO A 34 -14.80 -0.72 -1.94
CA PRO A 34 -14.74 -0.42 -3.37
C PRO A 34 -13.31 -0.42 -3.90
N GLU A 35 -13.10 -0.89 -5.13
CA GLU A 35 -11.76 -0.95 -5.75
C GLU A 35 -11.09 0.42 -5.81
N LEU A 36 -11.85 1.48 -6.09
CA LEU A 36 -11.35 2.86 -6.07
C LEU A 36 -10.83 3.28 -4.70
N VAL A 37 -11.43 2.82 -3.60
CA VAL A 37 -10.96 3.12 -2.24
C VAL A 37 -9.69 2.34 -1.92
N LEU A 38 -9.53 1.13 -2.45
CA LEU A 38 -8.27 0.38 -2.33
C LEU A 38 -7.13 1.14 -3.04
N MET A 39 -7.37 1.60 -4.26
CA MET A 39 -6.40 2.39 -5.04
C MET A 39 -6.08 3.74 -4.39
N GLU A 40 -7.09 4.48 -3.93
CA GLU A 40 -6.90 5.76 -3.23
C GLU A 40 -6.00 5.60 -1.99
N ASN A 41 -6.24 4.54 -1.20
CA ASN A 41 -5.40 4.24 -0.06
C ASN A 41 -3.97 3.87 -0.48
N ALA A 42 -3.78 3.10 -1.55
CA ALA A 42 -2.46 2.75 -2.06
C ALA A 42 -1.66 3.99 -2.51
N GLY A 43 -2.32 4.92 -3.22
CA GLY A 43 -1.72 6.18 -3.64
C GLY A 43 -1.35 7.09 -2.46
N ILE A 44 -2.25 7.25 -1.48
CA ILE A 44 -1.97 8.03 -0.26
C ILE A 44 -0.75 7.46 0.48
N GLN A 45 -0.68 6.14 0.68
CA GLN A 45 0.46 5.54 1.38
C GLN A 45 1.76 5.70 0.59
N SER A 46 1.70 5.63 -0.74
CA SER A 46 2.87 5.89 -1.61
C SER A 46 3.35 7.34 -1.47
N MET A 47 2.44 8.31 -1.45
CA MET A 47 2.75 9.73 -1.26
C MET A 47 3.37 10.01 0.11
N LEU A 48 2.80 9.47 1.18
CA LEU A 48 3.32 9.63 2.55
C LEU A 48 4.72 9.02 2.68
N PHE A 49 4.93 7.85 2.10
CA PHE A 49 6.25 7.21 2.09
C PHE A 49 7.27 8.02 1.27
N LEU A 50 6.87 8.58 0.13
CA LEU A 50 7.72 9.48 -0.66
C LEU A 50 8.08 10.75 0.12
N GLU A 51 7.12 11.36 0.81
CA GLU A 51 7.34 12.54 1.65
C GLU A 51 8.36 12.24 2.77
N GLU A 52 8.20 11.12 3.46
CA GLU A 52 9.15 10.67 4.48
C GLU A 52 10.55 10.46 3.89
N CYS A 53 10.65 9.74 2.76
CA CYS A 53 11.93 9.43 2.12
C CYS A 53 12.66 10.67 1.58
N LEU A 54 11.92 11.70 1.17
CA LEU A 54 12.49 12.92 0.58
C LEU A 54 12.69 14.06 1.58
N GLY A 55 12.28 13.87 2.84
CA GLY A 55 12.36 14.87 3.89
C GLY A 55 11.41 16.05 3.66
N GLY A 56 10.18 15.77 3.23
CA GLY A 56 9.20 16.76 2.80
C GLY A 56 9.11 16.89 1.27
N LEU A 57 8.02 17.47 0.75
CA LEU A 57 7.81 17.65 -0.69
C LEU A 57 7.93 19.11 -1.17
N ASP A 58 8.08 20.07 -0.25
CA ASP A 58 8.09 21.50 -0.59
C ASP A 58 9.22 21.87 -1.57
N GLY A 59 8.88 22.67 -2.58
CA GLY A 59 9.79 23.09 -3.65
C GLY A 59 10.28 21.96 -4.59
N LYS A 60 9.85 20.70 -4.40
CA LYS A 60 10.27 19.58 -5.25
C LYS A 60 9.35 19.43 -6.46
N ARG A 61 9.92 19.01 -7.59
CA ARG A 61 9.17 18.60 -8.79
C ARG A 61 9.22 17.09 -8.91
N ILE A 62 8.06 16.47 -8.96
CA ILE A 62 7.91 15.01 -9.01
C ILE A 62 7.23 14.66 -10.34
N GLY A 63 7.86 13.78 -11.12
CA GLY A 63 7.25 13.21 -12.32
C GLY A 63 6.64 11.86 -11.98
N ILE A 64 5.36 11.67 -12.31
CA ILE A 64 4.64 10.41 -12.12
C ILE A 64 4.36 9.83 -13.51
N PHE A 65 4.76 8.57 -13.73
CA PHE A 65 4.60 7.89 -15.01
C PHE A 65 3.61 6.73 -14.87
N CYS A 66 2.34 6.99 -15.22
CA CYS A 66 1.25 6.05 -15.02
C CYS A 66 1.03 5.15 -16.25
N GLY A 67 0.97 3.83 -16.03
CA GLY A 67 0.58 2.86 -17.04
C GLY A 67 -0.95 2.74 -17.19
N LYS A 68 -1.41 1.91 -18.13
CA LYS A 68 -2.86 1.70 -18.39
C LYS A 68 -3.59 0.74 -17.42
N GLY A 69 -2.92 0.25 -16.37
CA GLY A 69 -3.47 -0.73 -15.44
C GLY A 69 -3.80 -0.11 -14.07
N ASN A 70 -4.27 -0.93 -13.13
CA ASN A 70 -4.65 -0.47 -11.79
C ASN A 70 -3.53 0.30 -11.07
N ASN A 71 -2.28 -0.17 -11.17
CA ASN A 71 -1.13 0.53 -10.62
C ASN A 71 -0.94 1.95 -11.18
N GLY A 72 -1.43 2.22 -12.40
CA GLY A 72 -1.41 3.56 -12.97
C GLY A 72 -2.44 4.50 -12.34
N GLY A 73 -3.48 3.96 -11.71
CA GLY A 73 -4.41 4.76 -10.90
C GLY A 73 -3.97 4.94 -9.44
N ASP A 74 -2.97 4.19 -8.97
CA ASP A 74 -2.35 4.41 -7.66
C ASP A 74 -1.37 5.58 -7.66
N GLY A 75 -0.72 5.84 -8.81
CA GLY A 75 0.25 6.92 -9.00
C GLY A 75 -0.42 8.24 -9.33
#